data_AF-A0A3N5BBI7-F1
#
_entry.id   AF-A0A3N5BBI7-F1
#
_cell.length_a   1.000
_cell.length_b   1.000
_cell.length_c   1.000
_cell.angle_alpha   90.00
_cell.angle_beta   90.00
_cell.angle_gamma   90.00
#
_symmetry.space_group_name_H-M   'P 1'
#
loop_
_entity.id
_entity.type
_entity.pdbx_description
1 polymer ?
#
loop_
_entity_poly.entity_id
_entity_poly.type
_entity_poly.pdbx_seq_one_letter_code
_entity_poly.pdbx_strand_id
1 'polypeptide(L)'
;MKIGKGIVKKYSRKYNRTLKNGEQKKYTTEQIQITIPKNEDIYYNQEEVLIIPNSEIENFKSREEENEFLKIANYFYVEEVKQLNEQMDENLNSTSEYEKEIEELKAKITSLKDIEDKYNSIKKDNIDQLKQENENIRDKHSKLIIENENLKNKFVNIKTENENLKSKYSSIKEENRNLKIKCSNLKDEHSTIKDSYNQVSTKYDQLKQENLNTKTGYAEIYEINEELEKDYDTLRLEYNDLVDKINSLEEELYKIKAMKDHDTYIANKVKEFILKSGN
;
A
#
# COMPACT_ATOMS: atom_id res chain seq x y z
N MET A 1 27.74 6.95 -124.32
CA MET A 1 28.95 6.55 -125.08
C MET A 1 28.59 6.45 -126.56
N LYS A 2 29.38 7.03 -127.47
CA LYS A 2 29.17 6.85 -128.92
C LYS A 2 29.74 5.50 -129.32
N ILE A 3 29.01 4.70 -130.10
CA ILE A 3 29.42 3.33 -130.47
C ILE A 3 29.40 3.22 -132.00
N GLY A 4 30.54 2.91 -132.61
CA GLY A 4 30.67 2.58 -134.03
C GLY A 4 30.91 1.09 -134.20
N LYS A 5 30.23 0.43 -135.15
CA LYS A 5 30.43 -1.00 -135.41
C LYS A 5 31.37 -1.19 -136.60
N GLY A 6 32.48 -1.86 -136.34
CA GLY A 6 33.45 -2.22 -137.36
C GLY A 6 33.81 -3.69 -137.32
N ILE A 7 34.11 -4.26 -138.48
CA ILE A 7 34.65 -5.61 -138.57
C ILE A 7 36.16 -5.52 -138.41
N VAL A 8 36.67 -6.17 -137.36
CA VAL A 8 38.10 -6.26 -137.08
C VAL A 8 38.70 -7.41 -137.89
N LYS A 9 39.67 -7.10 -138.75
CA LYS A 9 40.48 -8.08 -139.46
C LYS A 9 41.91 -8.00 -138.96
N LYS A 10 42.43 -9.13 -138.49
CA LYS A 10 43.83 -9.26 -138.09
C LYS A 10 44.61 -9.89 -139.23
N TYR A 11 45.64 -9.19 -139.68
CA TYR A 11 46.55 -9.69 -140.70
C TYR A 11 47.91 -9.92 -140.06
N SER A 12 48.48 -11.10 -140.31
CA SER A 12 49.86 -11.41 -139.95
C SER A 12 50.61 -11.73 -141.22
N ARG A 13 51.59 -10.89 -141.57
CA ARG A 13 52.43 -11.12 -142.74
C ARG A 13 53.81 -11.55 -142.27
N LYS A 14 54.23 -12.74 -142.70
CA LYS A 14 55.59 -13.24 -142.50
C LYS A 14 56.42 -12.91 -143.74
N TYR A 15 57.51 -12.20 -143.55
CA TYR A 15 58.47 -11.95 -144.62
C TYR A 15 59.89 -12.23 -144.13
N ASN A 16 60.66 -12.87 -145.00
CA ASN A 16 62.08 -13.08 -144.76
C ASN A 16 62.80 -11.85 -145.28
N ARG A 17 63.51 -11.16 -144.40
CA ARG A 17 64.41 -10.09 -144.80
C ARG A 17 65.82 -10.63 -144.71
N THR A 18 66.51 -10.70 -145.85
CA THR A 18 67.92 -11.05 -145.89
C THR A 18 68.71 -9.92 -145.25
N LEU A 19 69.40 -10.24 -144.17
CA LEU A 19 70.27 -9.29 -143.49
C LEU A 19 71.58 -9.17 -144.28
N LYS A 20 72.28 -8.04 -144.12
CA LYS A 20 73.48 -7.72 -144.93
C LYS A 20 74.61 -8.76 -144.82
N ASN A 21 74.57 -9.61 -143.80
CA ASN A 21 75.48 -10.73 -143.56
C ASN A 21 75.06 -12.06 -144.23
N GLY A 22 74.00 -12.05 -145.06
CA GLY A 22 73.55 -13.21 -145.84
C GLY A 22 72.53 -14.12 -145.15
N GLU A 23 72.34 -13.99 -143.83
CA GLU A 23 71.31 -14.74 -143.10
C GLU A 23 69.91 -14.17 -143.34
N GLN A 24 68.94 -15.05 -143.62
CA GLN A 24 67.53 -14.66 -143.72
C GLN A 24 66.86 -14.70 -142.35
N LYS A 25 66.44 -13.54 -141.85
CA LYS A 25 65.67 -13.44 -140.61
C LYS A 25 64.20 -13.22 -140.94
N LYS A 26 63.34 -14.04 -140.32
CA LYS A 26 61.91 -14.08 -140.59
C LYS A 26 61.22 -13.13 -139.62
N TYR A 27 60.58 -12.08 -140.16
CA TYR A 27 59.84 -11.09 -139.40
C TYR A 27 58.34 -11.33 -139.57
N THR A 28 57.60 -11.13 -138.48
CA THR A 28 56.14 -11.13 -138.44
C THR A 28 55.68 -9.72 -138.12
N THR A 29 54.91 -9.11 -139.01
CA THR A 29 54.17 -7.88 -138.71
C THR A 29 52.70 -8.22 -138.60
N GLU A 30 52.10 -7.86 -137.47
CA GLU A 30 50.67 -8.01 -137.24
C GLU A 30 50.01 -6.64 -137.31
N GLN A 31 48.98 -6.54 -138.13
CA GLN A 31 48.21 -5.31 -138.32
C GLN A 31 46.74 -5.63 -138.14
N ILE A 32 46.04 -4.73 -137.45
CA ILE A 32 44.61 -4.83 -137.24
C ILE A 32 43.96 -3.76 -138.08
N GLN A 33 43.18 -4.17 -139.07
CA GLN A 33 42.39 -3.28 -139.89
C GLN A 33 40.95 -3.35 -139.42
N ILE A 34 40.33 -2.19 -139.22
CA ILE A 34 38.92 -2.11 -138.86
C ILE A 34 38.19 -1.56 -140.06
N THR A 35 37.25 -2.33 -140.57
CA THR A 35 36.40 -1.90 -141.68
C THR A 35 35.08 -1.46 -141.11
N ILE A 36 34.78 -0.17 -141.21
CA ILE A 36 33.54 0.42 -140.72
C ILE A 36 32.72 0.86 -141.95
N PRO A 37 31.43 0.51 -142.03
CA PRO A 37 30.54 1.04 -143.05
C PRO A 37 30.51 2.58 -143.00
N LYS A 38 30.53 3.27 -144.16
CA LYS A 38 30.58 4.75 -144.20
C LYS A 38 29.45 5.46 -143.43
N ASN A 39 28.29 4.81 -143.27
CA ASN A 39 27.15 5.32 -142.50
C ASN A 39 27.31 5.18 -140.97
N GLU A 40 28.28 4.41 -140.51
CA GLU A 40 28.62 4.21 -139.10
C GLU A 40 30.02 4.76 -138.75
N ASP A 41 30.67 5.43 -139.70
CA ASP A 41 31.95 6.09 -139.47
C ASP A 41 31.74 7.35 -138.63
N ILE A 42 31.99 7.19 -137.34
CA ILE A 42 31.90 8.24 -136.33
C ILE A 42 33.29 8.72 -135.87
N TYR A 43 34.35 8.25 -136.53
CA TYR A 43 35.74 8.44 -136.10
C TYR A 43 36.43 9.52 -136.94
N TYR A 44 37.30 10.28 -136.29
CA TYR A 44 38.10 11.30 -136.97
C TYR A 44 39.53 10.84 -137.23
N ASN A 45 40.20 11.41 -138.23
CA ASN A 45 41.57 11.03 -138.58
C ASN A 45 42.53 11.28 -137.40
N GLN A 46 43.35 10.28 -137.05
CA GLN A 46 44.25 10.25 -135.88
C GLN A 46 43.58 10.25 -134.49
N GLU A 47 42.27 10.00 -134.40
CA GLU A 47 41.60 9.82 -133.10
C GLU A 47 42.07 8.53 -132.40
N GLU A 48 42.43 8.63 -131.12
CA GLU A 48 42.77 7.47 -130.29
C GLU A 48 41.49 6.84 -129.74
N VAL A 49 41.24 5.58 -130.10
CA VAL A 49 39.97 4.91 -129.81
C VAL A 49 40.18 3.63 -129.01
N LEU A 50 39.32 3.41 -128.01
CA LEU A 50 39.27 2.16 -127.28
C LEU A 50 38.34 1.17 -127.99
N ILE A 51 38.88 0.03 -128.42
CA ILE A 51 38.12 -1.02 -129.10
C ILE A 51 37.80 -2.11 -128.10
N ILE A 52 36.52 -2.22 -127.74
CA ILE A 52 36.04 -3.26 -126.85
C ILE A 52 35.42 -4.36 -127.71
N PRO A 53 35.87 -5.63 -127.58
CA PRO A 53 35.21 -6.75 -128.25
C PRO A 53 33.72 -6.78 -127.88
N ASN A 54 32.85 -6.86 -128.88
CA ASN A 54 31.41 -6.88 -128.61
C ASN A 54 30.98 -8.09 -127.75
N SER A 55 31.79 -9.15 -127.69
CA SER A 55 31.60 -10.30 -126.79
C SER A 55 31.78 -9.96 -125.30
N GLU A 56 32.45 -8.86 -124.96
CA GLU A 56 32.73 -8.46 -123.57
C GLU A 56 31.81 -7.34 -123.08
N ILE A 57 30.97 -6.77 -123.97
CA ILE A 57 30.09 -5.66 -123.62
C ILE A 57 29.02 -6.06 -122.59
N GLU A 58 28.56 -7.32 -122.61
CA GLU A 58 27.62 -7.84 -121.62
C GLU A 58 28.27 -8.01 -120.24
N ASN A 59 29.55 -8.40 -120.18
CA ASN A 59 30.29 -8.48 -118.93
C ASN A 59 30.48 -7.09 -118.28
N PHE A 60 30.72 -6.06 -119.10
CA PHE A 60 30.79 -4.67 -118.62
C PHE A 60 29.45 -4.18 -118.08
N LYS A 61 28.35 -4.43 -118.81
CA LYS A 61 27.00 -4.09 -118.34
C LYS A 61 26.64 -4.82 -117.05
N SER A 62 26.92 -6.11 -116.96
CA SER A 62 26.68 -6.91 -115.76
C SER A 62 27.47 -6.39 -114.55
N ARG A 63 28.72 -5.97 -114.73
CA ARG A 63 29.51 -5.34 -113.66
C ARG A 63 29.02 -3.95 -113.28
N GLU A 64 28.52 -3.18 -114.23
CA GLU A 64 27.92 -1.86 -113.96
C GLU A 64 26.64 -2.03 -113.13
N GLU A 65 25.79 -2.98 -113.48
CA GLU A 65 24.61 -3.38 -112.71
C GLU A 65 25.00 -3.86 -111.30
N GLU A 66 25.98 -4.76 -111.17
CA GLU A 66 26.51 -5.23 -109.87
C GLU A 66 27.01 -4.07 -109.00
N ASN A 67 27.70 -3.09 -109.59
CA ASN A 67 28.18 -1.90 -108.87
C ASN A 67 27.02 -1.03 -108.39
N GLU A 68 25.99 -0.86 -109.22
CA GLU A 68 24.76 -0.14 -108.86
C GLU A 68 24.04 -0.83 -107.69
N PHE A 69 23.91 -2.17 -107.74
CA PHE A 69 23.34 -2.95 -106.63
C PHE A 69 24.17 -2.85 -105.35
N LEU A 70 25.50 -2.90 -105.45
CA LEU A 70 26.40 -2.75 -104.29
C LEU A 70 26.29 -1.37 -103.64
N LYS A 71 26.15 -0.30 -104.43
CA LYS A 71 25.89 1.05 -103.89
C LYS A 71 24.59 1.11 -103.12
N ILE A 72 23.52 0.51 -103.67
CA ILE A 72 22.21 0.44 -103.02
C ILE A 72 22.29 -0.36 -101.71
N ALA A 73 22.93 -1.53 -101.72
CA ALA A 73 23.14 -2.33 -100.52
C ALA A 73 23.96 -1.58 -99.45
N ASN A 74 25.04 -0.90 -99.83
CA ASN A 74 25.82 -0.09 -98.90
C ASN A 74 24.99 1.05 -98.29
N TYR A 75 24.13 1.69 -99.08
CA TYR A 75 23.22 2.71 -98.56
C TYR A 75 22.26 2.13 -97.50
N PHE A 76 21.66 0.96 -97.76
CA PHE A 76 20.80 0.29 -96.78
C PHE A 76 21.56 -0.09 -95.51
N TYR A 77 22.78 -0.63 -95.62
CA TYR A 77 23.59 -0.95 -94.44
C TYR A 77 23.98 0.29 -93.63
N VAL A 78 24.30 1.41 -94.29
CA VAL A 78 24.60 2.67 -93.59
C VAL A 78 23.37 3.16 -92.82
N GLU A 79 22.18 3.07 -93.42
CA GLU A 79 20.95 3.49 -92.75
C GLU A 79 20.60 2.56 -91.57
N GLU A 80 20.81 1.25 -91.71
CA GLU A 80 20.64 0.28 -90.62
C GLU A 80 21.61 0.56 -89.45
N VAL A 81 22.89 0.82 -89.75
CA VAL A 81 23.89 1.20 -88.73
C VAL A 81 23.49 2.49 -88.02
N LYS A 82 22.96 3.46 -88.76
CA LYS A 82 22.49 4.73 -88.20
C LYS A 82 21.32 4.52 -87.23
N GLN A 83 20.31 3.74 -87.62
CA GLN A 83 19.19 3.39 -86.77
C GLN A 83 19.63 2.62 -85.52
N LEU A 84 20.55 1.69 -85.66
CA LEU A 84 21.11 0.94 -84.53
C LEU A 84 21.87 1.85 -83.55
N ASN A 85 22.61 2.85 -84.05
CA ASN A 85 23.28 3.82 -83.19
C ASN A 85 22.29 4.71 -82.45
N GLU A 86 21.24 5.20 -83.13
CA GLU A 86 20.17 5.98 -82.49
C GLU A 86 19.48 5.17 -81.38
N GLN A 87 19.16 3.89 -81.63
CA GLN A 87 18.62 2.99 -80.62
C GLN A 87 19.61 2.74 -79.47
N MET A 88 20.90 2.63 -79.76
CA MET A 88 21.92 2.43 -78.74
C MET A 88 22.05 3.66 -77.82
N ASP A 89 22.01 4.86 -78.39
CA ASP A 89 22.04 6.12 -77.64
C ASP A 89 20.80 6.27 -76.75
N GLU A 90 19.61 5.95 -77.27
CA GLU A 90 18.37 5.93 -76.47
C GLU A 90 18.47 4.94 -75.31
N ASN A 91 18.93 3.70 -75.57
CA ASN A 91 19.12 2.68 -74.54
C ASN A 91 20.16 3.09 -73.49
N LEU A 92 21.25 3.74 -73.89
CA LEU A 92 22.26 4.29 -72.99
C LEU A 92 21.67 5.34 -72.04
N ASN A 93 20.85 6.25 -72.59
CA ASN A 93 20.17 7.27 -71.79
C ASN A 93 19.20 6.64 -70.79
N SER A 94 18.36 5.70 -71.23
CA SER A 94 17.44 4.99 -70.34
C SER A 94 18.18 4.20 -69.26
N THR A 95 19.31 3.56 -69.60
CA THR A 95 20.13 2.82 -68.63
C THR A 95 20.68 3.75 -67.55
N SER A 96 21.19 4.92 -67.93
CA SER A 96 21.67 5.94 -66.99
C SER A 96 20.55 6.46 -66.07
N GLU A 97 19.32 6.61 -66.57
CA GLU A 97 18.16 6.98 -65.76
C GLU A 97 17.80 5.90 -64.74
N TYR A 98 17.77 4.63 -65.15
CA TYR A 98 17.53 3.52 -64.23
C TYR A 98 18.63 3.38 -63.18
N GLU A 99 19.90 3.62 -63.53
CA GLU A 99 21.00 3.63 -62.56
C GLU A 99 20.81 4.69 -61.48
N LYS A 100 20.37 5.90 -61.84
CA LYS A 100 20.06 6.95 -60.87
C LYS A 100 18.91 6.55 -59.95
N GLU A 101 17.83 6.00 -60.51
CA GLU A 101 16.67 5.56 -59.73
C GLU A 101 17.04 4.42 -58.76
N ILE A 102 17.90 3.49 -59.18
CA ILE A 102 18.43 2.42 -58.33
C ILE A 102 19.23 3.00 -57.15
N GLU A 103 20.09 3.99 -57.38
CA GLU A 103 20.86 4.63 -56.31
C GLU A 103 19.98 5.39 -55.32
N GLU A 104 18.95 6.11 -55.82
CA GLU A 104 17.95 6.76 -54.97
C GLU A 104 17.18 5.75 -54.12
N LEU A 105 16.75 4.63 -54.72
CA LEU A 105 16.06 3.55 -54.01
C LEU A 105 16.96 2.90 -52.95
N LYS A 106 18.24 2.67 -53.25
CA LYS A 106 19.22 2.16 -52.27
C LYS A 106 19.36 3.11 -51.08
N ALA A 107 19.50 4.42 -51.33
CA ALA A 107 19.58 5.42 -50.26
C ALA A 107 18.32 5.43 -49.38
N LYS A 108 17.14 5.25 -49.99
CA LYS A 108 15.88 5.16 -49.26
C LYS A 108 15.77 3.89 -48.42
N ILE A 109 16.24 2.75 -48.94
CA ILE A 109 16.31 1.48 -48.20
C ILE A 109 17.24 1.61 -46.98
N THR A 110 18.41 2.24 -47.12
CA THR A 110 19.31 2.45 -45.98
C THR A 110 18.67 3.32 -44.91
N SER A 111 17.99 4.40 -45.29
CA SER A 111 17.27 5.27 -44.37
C SER A 111 16.14 4.54 -43.63
N LEU A 112 15.37 3.71 -44.35
CA LEU A 112 14.31 2.89 -43.73
C LEU A 112 14.87 1.90 -42.70
N LYS A 113 16.02 1.29 -42.99
CA LYS A 113 16.67 0.36 -42.08
C LYS A 113 17.13 1.05 -40.78
N ASP A 114 17.70 2.25 -40.89
CA ASP A 114 18.08 3.05 -39.72
C ASP A 114 16.87 3.43 -38.85
N ILE A 115 15.72 3.72 -39.48
CA ILE A 115 14.48 4.00 -38.78
C ILE A 115 13.96 2.74 -38.07
N GLU A 116 14.02 1.59 -38.72
CA GLU A 116 13.60 0.31 -38.15
C GLU A 116 14.44 -0.07 -36.92
N ASP A 117 15.76 0.10 -37.00
CA ASP A 117 16.67 -0.15 -35.88
C ASP A 117 16.40 0.79 -34.70
N LYS A 118 16.19 2.09 -34.97
CA LYS A 118 15.79 3.07 -33.94
C LYS A 118 14.45 2.71 -33.30
N TYR A 119 13.45 2.36 -34.12
CA TYR A 119 12.13 1.94 -33.64
C TYR A 119 12.24 0.73 -32.72
N ASN A 120 13.00 -0.30 -33.13
CA ASN A 120 13.20 -1.51 -32.34
C ASN A 120 13.93 -1.24 -31.03
N SER A 121 14.94 -0.36 -31.02
CA SER A 121 15.64 0.06 -29.81
C SER A 121 14.69 0.77 -28.84
N ILE A 122 13.98 1.81 -29.31
CA ILE A 122 13.05 2.59 -28.48
C ILE A 122 11.94 1.71 -27.94
N LYS A 123 11.39 0.82 -28.78
CA LYS A 123 10.35 -0.13 -28.37
C LYS A 123 10.83 -1.05 -27.25
N LYS A 124 12.06 -1.57 -27.35
CA LYS A 124 12.65 -2.44 -26.33
C LYS A 124 12.87 -1.68 -25.03
N ASP A 125 13.48 -0.50 -25.09
CA ASP A 125 13.76 0.32 -23.91
C ASP A 125 12.47 0.70 -23.17
N ASN A 126 11.43 1.11 -23.91
CA ASN A 126 10.12 1.41 -23.32
C ASN A 126 9.48 0.19 -22.67
N ILE A 127 9.58 -0.99 -23.31
CA ILE A 127 9.04 -2.24 -22.73
C ILE A 127 9.77 -2.57 -21.44
N ASP A 128 11.09 -2.44 -21.40
CA ASP A 128 11.89 -2.77 -20.22
C ASP A 128 11.64 -1.78 -19.08
N GLN A 129 11.50 -0.48 -19.39
CA GLN A 129 11.08 0.55 -18.41
C GLN A 129 9.68 0.25 -17.83
N LEU A 130 8.70 -0.06 -18.68
CA LEU A 130 7.33 -0.38 -18.24
C LEU A 130 7.28 -1.66 -17.39
N LYS A 131 8.12 -2.65 -17.69
CA LYS A 131 8.25 -3.86 -16.85
C LYS A 131 8.80 -3.51 -15.48
N GLN A 132 9.87 -2.72 -15.42
CA GLN A 132 10.49 -2.32 -14.15
C GLN A 132 9.52 -1.47 -13.31
N GLU A 133 8.76 -0.57 -13.94
CA GLU A 133 7.73 0.22 -13.26
C GLU A 133 6.60 -0.67 -12.73
N ASN A 134 6.14 -1.66 -13.51
CA ASN A 134 5.14 -2.63 -13.05
C ASN A 134 5.63 -3.48 -11.87
N GLU A 135 6.88 -3.93 -11.88
CA GLU A 135 7.47 -4.66 -10.75
C GLU A 135 7.52 -3.77 -9.50
N ASN A 136 7.98 -2.53 -9.63
CA ASN A 136 7.99 -1.56 -8.53
C ASN A 136 6.58 -1.29 -7.97
N ILE A 137 5.57 -1.17 -8.83
CA ILE A 137 4.18 -0.98 -8.42
C ILE A 137 3.67 -2.23 -7.68
N ARG A 138 3.95 -3.43 -8.20
CA ARG A 138 3.56 -4.70 -7.57
C ARG A 138 4.19 -4.85 -6.18
N ASP A 139 5.45 -4.47 -6.02
CA ASP A 139 6.15 -4.49 -4.72
C ASP A 139 5.53 -3.51 -3.73
N LYS A 140 5.26 -2.27 -4.16
CA LYS A 140 4.57 -1.27 -3.33
C LYS A 140 3.17 -1.75 -2.92
N HIS A 141 2.42 -2.33 -3.86
CA HIS A 141 1.10 -2.88 -3.57
C HIS A 141 1.18 -4.02 -2.54
N SER A 142 2.16 -4.90 -2.67
CA SER A 142 2.36 -6.02 -1.73
C SER A 142 2.67 -5.52 -0.32
N LYS A 143 3.54 -4.50 -0.20
CA LYS A 143 3.84 -3.84 1.08
C LYS A 143 2.60 -3.19 1.70
N LEU A 144 1.78 -2.51 0.89
CA LEU A 144 0.54 -1.90 1.37
C LEU A 144 -0.50 -2.92 1.86
N ILE A 145 -0.58 -4.09 1.22
CA ILE A 145 -1.45 -5.18 1.71
C ILE A 145 -1.01 -5.61 3.12
N ILE A 146 0.28 -5.87 3.31
CA ILE A 146 0.83 -6.31 4.60
C ILE A 146 0.61 -5.24 5.68
N GLU A 147 0.84 -3.96 5.35
CA GLU A 147 0.59 -2.85 6.27
C GLU A 147 -0.89 -2.76 6.68
N ASN A 148 -1.80 -2.91 5.71
CA ASN A 148 -3.24 -2.88 5.97
C ASN A 148 -3.70 -4.06 6.86
N GLU A 149 -3.18 -5.26 6.64
CA GLU A 149 -3.44 -6.41 7.52
C GLU A 149 -2.93 -6.17 8.94
N ASN A 150 -1.72 -5.61 9.08
CA ASN A 150 -1.16 -5.24 10.39
C ASN A 150 -2.01 -4.18 11.10
N LEU A 151 -2.51 -3.18 10.37
CA LEU A 151 -3.41 -2.15 10.91
C LEU A 151 -4.74 -2.75 11.35
N LYS A 152 -5.33 -3.66 10.57
CA LYS A 152 -6.55 -4.39 10.96
C LYS A 152 -6.35 -5.18 12.25
N ASN A 153 -5.23 -5.88 12.38
CA ASN A 153 -4.91 -6.64 13.60
C ASN A 153 -4.75 -5.71 14.82
N LYS A 154 -4.03 -4.59 14.67
CA LYS A 154 -3.92 -3.58 15.74
C LYS A 154 -5.28 -3.02 16.13
N PHE A 155 -6.15 -2.72 15.16
CA PHE A 155 -7.49 -2.21 15.42
C PHE A 155 -8.34 -3.21 16.22
N VAL A 156 -8.32 -4.50 15.85
CA VAL A 156 -9.02 -5.56 16.59
C VAL A 156 -8.51 -5.65 18.03
N ASN A 157 -7.19 -5.62 18.23
CA ASN A 157 -6.59 -5.67 19.57
C ASN A 157 -7.02 -4.49 20.44
N ILE A 158 -6.95 -3.26 19.91
CA ILE A 158 -7.38 -2.04 20.61
C ILE A 158 -8.86 -2.12 20.95
N LYS A 159 -9.70 -2.62 20.03
CA LYS A 159 -11.14 -2.79 20.28
C LYS A 159 -11.39 -3.74 21.45
N THR A 160 -10.70 -4.88 21.49
CA THR A 160 -10.81 -5.86 22.58
C THR A 160 -10.31 -5.29 23.91
N GLU A 161 -9.19 -4.56 23.90
CA GLU A 161 -8.67 -3.91 25.10
C GLU A 161 -9.64 -2.86 25.66
N ASN A 162 -10.28 -2.08 24.79
CA ASN A 162 -11.27 -1.09 25.18
C ASN A 162 -12.52 -1.73 25.82
N GLU A 163 -13.02 -2.85 25.27
CA GLU A 163 -14.13 -3.58 25.88
C GLU A 163 -13.74 -4.17 27.25
N ASN A 164 -12.52 -4.69 27.39
CA ASN A 164 -12.00 -5.15 28.68
C ASN A 164 -11.91 -4.00 29.70
N LEU A 165 -11.45 -2.81 29.28
CA LEU A 165 -11.41 -1.62 30.13
C LEU A 165 -12.80 -1.16 30.56
N LYS A 166 -13.78 -1.16 29.65
CA LYS A 166 -15.19 -0.85 29.99
C LYS A 166 -15.76 -1.82 31.03
N SER A 167 -15.46 -3.11 30.89
CA SER A 167 -15.88 -4.12 31.86
C SER A 167 -15.26 -3.87 33.24
N LYS A 168 -13.93 -3.68 33.30
CA LYS A 168 -13.22 -3.34 34.55
C LYS A 168 -13.76 -2.06 35.20
N TYR A 169 -14.00 -1.02 34.41
CA TYR A 169 -14.58 0.24 34.90
C TYR A 169 -15.97 0.02 35.51
N SER A 170 -16.80 -0.80 34.88
CA SER A 170 -18.14 -1.13 35.38
C SER A 170 -18.07 -1.90 36.70
N SER A 171 -17.16 -2.87 36.82
CA SER A 171 -16.92 -3.60 38.08
C SER A 171 -16.45 -2.67 39.20
N ILE A 172 -15.48 -1.79 38.94
CA ILE A 172 -14.98 -0.82 39.93
C ILE A 172 -16.10 0.13 40.37
N LYS A 173 -16.95 0.58 39.43
CA LYS A 173 -18.08 1.45 39.74
C LYS A 173 -19.07 0.78 40.69
N GLU A 174 -19.35 -0.51 40.48
CA GLU A 174 -20.23 -1.30 41.34
C GLU A 174 -19.61 -1.55 42.72
N GLU A 175 -18.32 -1.89 42.77
CA GLU A 175 -17.58 -2.05 44.03
C GLU A 175 -17.60 -0.75 44.86
N ASN A 176 -17.39 0.40 44.22
CA ASN A 176 -17.45 1.70 44.88
C ASN A 176 -18.87 2.02 45.40
N ARG A 177 -19.92 1.65 44.66
CA ARG A 177 -21.31 1.76 45.14
C ARG A 177 -21.53 0.90 46.40
N ASN A 178 -21.05 -0.34 46.39
CA ASN A 178 -21.16 -1.24 47.53
C ASN A 178 -20.37 -0.75 48.74
N LEU A 179 -19.17 -0.20 48.54
CA LEU A 179 -18.37 0.41 49.60
C LEU A 179 -19.07 1.62 50.22
N LYS A 180 -19.71 2.48 49.41
CA LYS A 180 -20.50 3.62 49.92
C LYS A 180 -21.65 3.15 50.80
N ILE A 181 -22.37 2.10 50.40
CA ILE A 181 -23.46 1.52 51.20
C ILE A 181 -22.90 0.98 52.53
N LYS A 182 -21.83 0.18 52.49
CA LYS A 182 -21.19 -0.35 53.70
C LYS A 182 -20.74 0.78 54.65
N CYS A 183 -20.16 1.85 54.12
CA CYS A 183 -19.74 3.00 54.90
C CYS A 183 -20.92 3.73 55.56
N SER A 184 -22.04 3.86 54.85
CA SER A 184 -23.28 4.41 55.42
C SER A 184 -23.79 3.54 56.58
N ASN A 185 -23.88 2.23 56.38
CA ASN A 185 -24.36 1.30 57.40
C ASN A 185 -23.47 1.35 58.66
N LEU A 186 -22.14 1.35 58.49
CA LEU A 186 -21.20 1.46 59.60
C LEU A 186 -21.37 2.78 60.38
N LYS A 187 -21.70 3.87 59.68
CA LYS A 187 -21.97 5.16 60.33
C LYS A 187 -23.24 5.10 61.19
N ASP A 188 -24.29 4.44 60.69
CA ASP A 188 -25.55 4.27 61.41
C ASP A 188 -25.38 3.33 62.62
N GLU A 189 -24.64 2.23 62.46
CA GLU A 189 -24.25 1.34 63.56
C GLU A 189 -23.45 2.08 64.63
N HIS A 190 -22.47 2.89 64.23
CA HIS A 190 -21.69 3.70 65.16
C HIS A 190 -22.55 4.70 65.93
N SER A 191 -23.51 5.35 65.27
CA SER A 191 -24.47 6.24 65.94
C SER A 191 -25.30 5.48 66.98
N THR A 192 -25.81 4.30 66.61
CA THR A 192 -26.61 3.46 67.51
C THR A 192 -25.82 3.00 68.73
N ILE A 193 -24.57 2.58 68.53
CA ILE A 193 -23.66 2.20 69.63
C ILE A 193 -23.39 3.40 70.54
N LYS A 194 -23.15 4.58 69.97
CA LYS A 194 -22.92 5.80 70.74
C LYS A 194 -24.13 6.17 71.60
N ASP A 195 -25.34 6.06 71.06
CA ASP A 195 -26.57 6.33 71.80
C ASP A 195 -26.77 5.32 72.93
N SER A 196 -26.52 4.03 72.67
CA SER A 196 -26.56 2.99 73.69
C SER A 196 -25.53 3.24 74.81
N TYR A 197 -24.31 3.63 74.45
CA TYR A 197 -23.28 4.01 75.42
C TYR A 197 -23.74 5.18 76.32
N ASN A 198 -24.32 6.23 75.73
CA ASN A 198 -24.82 7.38 76.49
C ASN A 198 -25.94 6.98 77.47
N GLN A 199 -26.84 6.09 77.06
CA GLN A 199 -27.90 5.56 77.92
C GLN A 199 -27.33 4.77 79.11
N VAL A 200 -26.36 3.88 78.84
CA VAL A 200 -25.67 3.12 79.89
C VAL A 200 -24.93 4.04 80.85
N SER A 201 -24.22 5.06 80.33
CA SER A 201 -23.54 6.06 81.15
C SER A 201 -24.52 6.81 82.07
N THR A 202 -25.65 7.24 81.54
CA THR A 202 -26.69 7.93 82.32
C THR A 202 -27.25 7.02 83.42
N LYS A 203 -27.52 5.76 83.11
CA LYS A 203 -28.02 4.78 84.08
C LYS A 203 -26.99 4.48 85.17
N TYR A 204 -25.71 4.43 84.80
CA TYR A 204 -24.61 4.29 85.75
C TYR A 204 -24.55 5.48 86.72
N ASP A 205 -24.68 6.71 86.22
CA ASP A 205 -24.69 7.91 87.06
C ASP A 205 -25.92 7.94 88.00
N GLN A 206 -27.09 7.52 87.51
CA GLN A 206 -28.29 7.36 88.35
C GLN A 206 -28.07 6.35 89.47
N LEU A 207 -27.60 5.14 89.15
CA LEU A 207 -27.29 4.10 90.15
C LEU A 207 -26.25 4.57 91.16
N LYS A 208 -25.24 5.34 90.72
CA LYS A 208 -24.24 5.93 91.60
C LYS A 208 -24.87 6.90 92.60
N GLN A 209 -25.82 7.73 92.16
CA GLN A 209 -26.56 8.64 93.05
C GLN A 209 -27.51 7.89 94.00
N GLU A 210 -28.24 6.89 93.51
CA GLU A 210 -29.09 6.04 94.34
C GLU A 210 -28.29 5.33 95.43
N ASN A 211 -27.10 4.83 95.10
CA ASN A 211 -26.20 4.20 96.06
C ASN A 211 -25.69 5.21 97.12
N LEU A 212 -25.37 6.44 96.72
CA LEU A 212 -25.02 7.51 97.67
C LEU A 212 -26.19 7.83 98.61
N ASN A 213 -27.39 8.02 98.07
CA ASN A 213 -28.60 8.29 98.86
C ASN A 213 -28.90 7.15 99.83
N THR A 214 -28.77 5.89 99.38
CA THR A 214 -28.96 4.71 100.24
C THR A 214 -27.93 4.68 101.37
N LYS A 215 -26.67 5.01 101.07
CA LYS A 215 -25.60 5.09 102.08
C LYS A 215 -25.87 6.19 103.11
N THR A 216 -26.37 7.35 102.68
CA THR A 216 -26.79 8.45 103.57
C THR A 216 -27.96 8.01 104.45
N GLY A 217 -29.02 7.45 103.86
CA GLY A 217 -30.18 6.97 104.63
C GLY A 217 -29.82 5.86 105.63
N TYR A 218 -28.85 5.00 105.30
CA TYR A 218 -28.32 4.01 106.25
C TYR A 218 -27.62 4.68 107.44
N ALA A 219 -26.84 5.75 107.21
CA ALA A 219 -26.20 6.50 108.28
C ALA A 219 -27.22 7.22 109.18
N GLU A 220 -28.26 7.82 108.59
CA GLU A 220 -29.35 8.46 109.34
C GLU A 220 -30.11 7.45 110.22
N ILE A 221 -30.45 6.27 109.69
CA ILE A 221 -31.09 5.20 110.47
C ILE A 221 -30.18 4.72 111.60
N TYR A 222 -28.88 4.63 111.35
CA TYR A 222 -27.91 4.24 112.36
C TYR A 222 -27.86 5.26 113.50
N GLU A 223 -27.84 6.57 113.20
CA GLU A 223 -27.91 7.63 114.22
C GLU A 223 -29.21 7.59 115.02
N ILE A 224 -30.36 7.43 114.37
CA ILE A 224 -31.67 7.30 115.05
C ILE A 224 -31.69 6.09 115.98
N ASN A 225 -31.10 4.96 115.57
CA ASN A 225 -31.02 3.77 116.41
C ASN A 225 -30.16 4.02 117.65
N GLU A 226 -29.01 4.72 117.53
CA GLU A 226 -28.20 5.10 118.69
C GLU A 226 -28.94 6.04 119.65
N GLU A 227 -29.75 6.97 119.13
CA GLU A 227 -30.60 7.82 119.97
C GLU A 227 -31.69 7.00 120.68
N LEU A 228 -32.35 6.09 119.96
CA LEU A 228 -33.38 5.23 120.53
C LEU A 228 -32.83 4.29 121.61
N GLU A 229 -31.60 3.78 121.45
CA GLU A 229 -30.91 3.01 122.49
C GLU A 229 -30.69 3.84 123.76
N LYS A 230 -30.30 5.11 123.64
CA LYS A 230 -30.15 6.02 124.80
C LYS A 230 -31.48 6.32 125.47
N ASP A 231 -32.54 6.55 124.69
CA ASP A 231 -33.88 6.77 125.21
C ASP A 231 -34.39 5.52 125.95
N TYR A 232 -34.14 4.34 125.40
CA TYR A 232 -34.46 3.06 126.03
C TYR A 232 -33.72 2.88 127.36
N ASP A 233 -32.41 3.15 127.39
CA ASP A 233 -31.62 3.09 128.62
C ASP A 233 -32.11 4.09 129.68
N THR A 234 -32.48 5.30 129.25
CA THR A 234 -33.05 6.32 130.14
C THR A 234 -34.38 5.86 130.72
N LEU A 235 -35.30 5.37 129.90
CA LEU A 235 -36.59 4.84 130.35
C LEU A 235 -36.43 3.64 131.29
N ARG A 236 -35.42 2.80 131.04
CA ARG A 236 -35.07 1.67 131.91
C ARG A 236 -34.58 2.14 133.29
N LEU A 237 -33.78 3.21 133.35
CA LEU A 237 -33.37 3.82 134.62
C LEU A 237 -34.58 4.40 135.38
N GLU A 238 -35.44 5.16 134.69
CA GLU A 238 -36.67 5.70 135.29
C GLU A 238 -37.60 4.60 135.82
N TYR A 239 -37.73 3.49 135.09
CA TYR A 239 -38.48 2.32 135.53
C TYR A 239 -37.91 1.73 136.83
N ASN A 240 -36.58 1.58 136.91
CA ASN A 240 -35.94 1.06 138.12
C ASN A 240 -36.13 2.00 139.31
N ASP A 241 -35.99 3.32 139.11
CA ASP A 241 -36.24 4.33 140.15
C ASP A 241 -37.70 4.26 140.66
N LEU A 242 -38.66 4.05 139.76
CA LEU A 242 -40.07 3.87 140.14
C LEU A 242 -40.30 2.58 140.93
N VAL A 243 -39.65 1.47 140.52
CA VAL A 243 -39.69 0.20 141.26
C VAL A 243 -39.13 0.38 142.67
N ASP A 244 -37.98 1.05 142.82
CA ASP A 244 -37.39 1.34 144.12
C ASP A 244 -38.32 2.21 144.99
N LYS A 245 -38.99 3.19 144.39
CA LYS A 245 -40.00 4.01 145.07
C LYS A 245 -41.22 3.22 145.51
N ILE A 246 -41.71 2.29 144.68
CA ILE A 246 -42.80 1.38 145.04
C ILE A 246 -42.39 0.49 146.21
N ASN A 247 -41.20 -0.11 146.17
CA ASN A 247 -40.68 -0.95 147.25
C ASN A 247 -40.60 -0.16 148.57
N SER A 248 -40.09 1.08 148.53
CA SER A 248 -40.04 1.98 149.69
C SER A 248 -41.45 2.30 150.25
N LEU A 249 -42.41 2.62 149.38
CA LEU A 249 -43.79 2.86 149.79
C LEU A 249 -44.45 1.60 150.36
N GLU A 250 -44.19 0.42 149.81
CA GLU A 250 -44.67 -0.85 150.35
C GLU A 250 -44.12 -1.12 151.76
N GLU A 251 -42.84 -0.83 152.00
CA GLU A 251 -42.24 -0.90 153.35
C GLU A 251 -42.90 0.09 154.33
N GLU A 252 -43.14 1.33 153.90
CA GLU A 252 -43.86 2.32 154.71
C GLU A 252 -45.28 1.84 155.03
N LEU A 253 -45.99 1.29 154.04
CA LEU A 253 -47.34 0.77 154.21
C LEU A 253 -47.36 -0.43 155.17
N TYR A 254 -46.36 -1.31 155.10
CA TYR A 254 -46.17 -2.40 156.04
C TYR A 254 -45.95 -1.89 157.47
N LYS A 255 -45.10 -0.88 157.66
CA LYS A 255 -44.87 -0.23 158.97
C LYS A 255 -46.15 0.38 159.53
N ILE A 256 -46.91 1.13 158.72
CA ILE A 256 -48.20 1.71 159.13
C ILE A 256 -49.21 0.63 159.51
N LYS A 257 -49.27 -0.47 158.74
CA LYS A 257 -50.18 -1.59 159.03
C LYS A 257 -49.82 -2.26 160.36
N ALA A 258 -48.54 -2.48 160.63
CA ALA A 258 -48.05 -2.99 161.91
C ALA A 258 -48.38 -2.05 163.08
N MET A 259 -48.22 -0.72 162.89
CA MET A 259 -48.65 0.28 163.87
C MET A 259 -50.15 0.22 164.12
N LYS A 260 -50.97 0.14 163.08
CA LYS A 260 -52.43 0.01 163.19
C LYS A 260 -52.84 -1.27 163.92
N ASP A 261 -52.19 -2.40 163.62
CA ASP A 261 -52.45 -3.67 164.30
C ASP A 261 -52.06 -3.57 165.78
N HIS A 262 -50.96 -2.89 166.10
CA HIS A 262 -50.55 -2.58 167.47
C HIS A 262 -51.56 -1.68 168.19
N ASP A 263 -52.00 -0.58 167.58
CA ASP A 263 -53.02 0.32 168.13
C ASP A 263 -54.35 -0.40 168.32
N THR A 264 -54.72 -1.29 167.39
CA THR A 264 -55.92 -2.13 167.48
C THR A 264 -55.81 -3.13 168.64
N TYR A 265 -54.63 -3.74 168.83
CA TYR A 265 -54.35 -4.60 169.97
C TYR A 265 -54.45 -3.84 171.30
N ILE A 266 -53.88 -2.64 171.39
CA ILE A 266 -54.01 -1.76 172.56
C ILE A 266 -55.48 -1.41 172.79
N ALA A 267 -56.22 -0.97 171.77
CA ALA A 267 -57.63 -0.62 171.89
C ALA A 267 -58.48 -1.81 172.37
N ASN A 268 -58.22 -3.02 171.87
CA ASN A 268 -58.88 -4.23 172.34
C ASN A 268 -58.50 -4.56 173.79
N LYS A 269 -57.23 -4.39 174.19
CA LYS A 269 -56.79 -4.56 175.59
C LYS A 269 -57.44 -3.55 176.53
N VAL A 270 -57.56 -2.29 176.12
CA VAL A 270 -58.28 -1.25 176.87
C VAL A 270 -59.77 -1.60 176.95
N LYS A 271 -60.37 -2.11 175.87
CA LYS A 271 -61.77 -2.58 175.88
C LYS A 271 -61.97 -3.78 176.81
N GLU A 272 -61.07 -4.76 176.83
CA GLU A 272 -61.08 -5.87 177.80
C GLU A 272 -60.94 -5.36 179.24
N PHE A 273 -60.08 -4.37 179.47
CA PHE A 273 -59.87 -3.78 180.79
C PHE A 273 -61.13 -3.06 181.29
N ILE A 274 -61.77 -2.25 180.43
CA ILE A 274 -63.04 -1.59 180.73
C ILE A 274 -64.16 -2.61 180.98
N LEU A 275 -64.27 -3.68 180.18
CA LEU A 275 -65.27 -4.75 180.36
C LEU A 275 -65.05 -5.59 181.63
N LYS A 276 -63.79 -5.79 182.07
CA LYS A 276 -63.48 -6.47 183.35
C LYS A 276 -63.65 -5.59 184.59
N SER A 277 -63.71 -4.27 184.41
CA SER A 277 -63.93 -3.31 185.50
C SER A 277 -65.42 -3.04 185.78
N GLY A 278 -66.32 -3.70 185.04
CA GLY A 278 -67.77 -3.53 185.08
C GLY A 278 -68.57 -4.63 185.78
N ASN A 279 -67.94 -5.47 186.62
CA ASN A 279 -68.60 -6.45 187.51
C ASN A 279 -68.07 -6.31 188.93
#